data_AF-A0A1J4V9A2-F1
#
_entry.id   AF-A0A1J4V9A2-F1
#
_cell.length_a   1.000
_cell.length_b   1.000
_cell.length_c   1.000
_cell.angle_alpha   90.00
_cell.angle_beta   90.00
_cell.angle_gamma   90.00
#
_symmetry.space_group_name_H-M   'P 1'
#
loop_
_entity.id
_entity.type
_entity.pdbx_description
1 polymer ?
#
loop_
_entity_poly.entity_id
_entity_poly.type
_entity_poly.pdbx_seq_one_letter_code
_entity_poly.pdbx_strand_id
1 'polypeptide(L)'
;MINTDEKGQKETLDRMFAAGAHFAYSKSRRHSSAKKFIFGVKNSVEIFDLEKTASCLADAEAFVATLGKRKNTILFVGTKNEARRIVVSAATALDMPYVANRWVGGTLTNFLEIKKRIEYFADLSAKKERGELVKYTKKEQLNLTREIEKFNKLFSGLVSMKELPAAMFVIDPKSEHIAVAEAHNLGIPVVSISGSDCNMGWSNYPIPANDAAITSIAFFTDRIVAAYRAGTVKE
;
A
#
# COMPACT_ATOMS: atom_id res chain seq x y z
N MET A 1 38.05 -14.11 -0.87
CA MET A 1 37.50 -12.78 -0.57
C MET A 1 36.02 -12.84 -0.90
N ILE A 2 35.14 -12.88 0.09
CA ILE A 2 33.70 -12.86 -0.15
C ILE A 2 33.36 -11.40 -0.51
N ASN A 3 32.82 -11.18 -1.70
CA ASN A 3 32.44 -9.86 -2.18
C ASN A 3 31.46 -9.21 -1.20
N THR A 4 31.67 -7.94 -0.86
CA THR A 4 30.81 -7.18 0.05
C THR A 4 29.34 -7.20 -0.38
N ASP A 5 29.09 -7.26 -1.69
CA ASP A 5 27.75 -7.35 -2.30
C ASP A 5 27.06 -8.71 -2.04
N GLU A 6 27.79 -9.81 -2.12
CA GLU A 6 27.24 -11.16 -1.84
C GLU A 6 26.82 -11.30 -0.37
N LYS A 7 27.58 -10.66 0.54
CA LYS A 7 27.28 -10.67 1.97
C LYS A 7 26.02 -9.86 2.28
N GLY A 8 25.86 -8.68 1.67
CA GLY A 8 24.66 -7.84 1.82
C GLY A 8 23.40 -8.48 1.22
N GLN A 9 23.54 -9.15 0.08
CA GLN A 9 22.43 -9.88 -0.54
C GLN A 9 21.98 -11.07 0.32
N LYS A 10 22.94 -11.83 0.86
CA LYS A 10 22.66 -12.94 1.78
C LYS A 10 21.93 -12.47 3.05
N GLU A 11 22.40 -11.39 3.67
CA GLU A 11 21.74 -10.81 4.84
C GLU A 11 20.30 -10.39 4.55
N THR A 12 20.05 -9.81 3.37
CA THR A 12 18.70 -9.42 2.94
C THR A 12 17.79 -10.64 2.78
N LEU A 13 18.29 -11.72 2.17
CA LEU A 13 17.54 -12.97 2.02
C LEU A 13 17.25 -13.62 3.38
N ASP A 14 18.21 -13.63 4.30
CA ASP A 14 18.04 -14.14 5.65
C ASP A 14 16.95 -13.34 6.41
N ARG A 15 16.90 -12.02 6.23
CA ARG A 15 15.85 -11.17 6.80
C ARG A 15 14.48 -11.43 6.18
N MET A 16 14.39 -11.61 4.85
CA MET A 16 13.15 -12.01 4.18
C MET A 16 12.64 -13.36 4.70
N PHE A 17 13.56 -14.31 4.88
CA PHE A 17 13.24 -15.64 5.40
C PHE A 17 12.72 -15.54 6.84
N ALA A 18 13.41 -14.80 7.71
CA ALA A 18 13.02 -14.55 9.10
C ALA A 18 11.67 -13.82 9.22
N ALA A 19 11.37 -12.91 8.29
CA ALA A 19 10.09 -12.21 8.22
C ALA A 19 8.92 -13.11 7.77
N GLY A 20 9.19 -14.33 7.27
CA GLY A 20 8.19 -15.25 6.75
C GLY A 20 7.68 -14.89 5.35
N ALA A 21 8.47 -14.14 4.57
CA ALA A 21 8.09 -13.66 3.24
C ALA A 21 7.94 -14.80 2.21
N HIS A 22 8.64 -15.91 2.42
CA HIS A 22 8.69 -17.05 1.51
C HIS A 22 7.42 -17.88 1.48
N PHE A 23 6.53 -17.77 2.47
CA PHE A 23 5.28 -18.52 2.48
C PHE A 23 4.28 -17.94 1.48
N ALA A 24 3.75 -18.80 0.61
CA ALA A 24 2.68 -18.46 -0.31
C ALA A 24 1.36 -19.14 0.09
N TYR A 25 0.33 -19.08 -0.75
CA TYR A 25 -0.89 -19.86 -0.55
C TYR A 25 -0.78 -21.27 -1.14
N SER A 26 -1.84 -22.07 -1.00
CA SER A 26 -1.93 -23.40 -1.62
C SER A 26 -1.95 -23.31 -3.15
N LYS A 27 -1.45 -24.36 -3.81
CA LYS A 27 -1.47 -24.51 -5.28
C LYS A 27 -2.85 -24.31 -5.92
N SER A 28 -3.93 -24.65 -5.20
CA SER A 28 -5.31 -24.47 -5.64
C SER A 28 -5.75 -23.01 -5.74
N ARG A 29 -5.15 -22.12 -4.94
CA ARG A 29 -5.44 -20.68 -4.96
C ARG A 29 -4.55 -19.91 -5.93
N ARG A 30 -3.43 -20.49 -6.35
CA ARG A 30 -2.40 -19.80 -7.12
C ARG A 30 -2.91 -19.31 -8.46
N HIS A 31 -2.55 -18.06 -8.78
CA HIS A 31 -2.72 -17.50 -10.11
C HIS A 31 -1.62 -17.98 -11.06
N SER A 32 -1.94 -18.18 -12.34
CA SER A 32 -0.99 -18.71 -13.34
C SER A 32 0.28 -17.87 -13.47
N SER A 33 0.16 -16.53 -13.43
CA SER A 33 1.29 -15.60 -13.52
C SER A 33 2.27 -15.68 -12.35
N ALA A 34 1.84 -16.19 -11.19
CA ALA A 34 2.70 -16.38 -10.03
C ALA A 34 3.61 -17.62 -10.16
N LYS A 35 3.34 -18.55 -11.09
CA LYS A 35 4.06 -19.83 -11.24
C LYS A 35 5.58 -19.67 -11.33
N LYS A 36 6.05 -18.63 -12.04
CA LYS A 36 7.49 -18.37 -12.25
C LYS A 36 8.24 -17.96 -10.98
N PHE A 37 7.52 -17.48 -9.97
CA PHE A 37 8.06 -17.05 -8.68
C PHE A 37 8.00 -18.13 -7.61
N ILE A 38 7.39 -19.30 -7.89
CA ILE A 38 7.31 -20.40 -6.93
C ILE A 38 8.57 -21.26 -7.06
N PHE A 39 9.25 -21.48 -5.93
CA PHE A 39 10.40 -22.38 -5.81
C PHE A 39 9.95 -23.84 -5.64
N GLY A 40 8.98 -24.08 -4.74
CA GLY A 40 8.55 -25.43 -4.41
C GLY A 40 7.31 -25.47 -3.53
N VAL A 41 7.03 -26.65 -2.97
CA VAL A 41 5.88 -26.89 -2.08
C VAL A 41 6.37 -27.59 -0.82
N LYS A 42 5.90 -27.14 0.35
CA LYS A 42 6.12 -27.79 1.64
C LYS A 42 4.81 -27.83 2.41
N ASN A 43 4.40 -29.00 2.88
CA ASN A 43 3.15 -29.19 3.65
C ASN A 43 1.92 -28.54 2.96
N SER A 44 1.77 -28.73 1.65
CA SER A 44 0.67 -28.17 0.83
C SER A 44 0.65 -26.65 0.68
N VAL A 45 1.67 -25.96 1.19
CA VAL A 45 1.91 -24.53 1.03
C VAL A 45 2.98 -24.32 -0.04
N GLU A 46 2.71 -23.49 -1.04
CA GLU A 46 3.73 -23.09 -2.01
C GLU A 46 4.75 -22.15 -1.35
N ILE A 47 5.99 -22.21 -1.82
CA ILE A 47 7.09 -21.39 -1.33
C ILE A 47 7.56 -20.47 -2.45
N PHE A 48 7.64 -19.18 -2.18
CA PHE A 48 8.23 -18.20 -3.07
C PHE A 48 9.76 -18.34 -3.12
N ASP A 49 10.27 -18.13 -4.33
CA ASP A 49 11.69 -18.02 -4.61
C ASP A 49 12.20 -16.63 -4.17
N LEU A 50 12.86 -16.58 -3.02
CA LEU A 50 13.30 -15.33 -2.41
C LEU A 50 14.36 -14.58 -3.24
N GLU A 51 15.12 -15.27 -4.09
CA GLU A 51 16.08 -14.60 -4.99
C GLU A 51 15.33 -13.76 -6.02
N LYS A 52 14.24 -14.31 -6.58
CA LYS A 52 13.36 -13.57 -7.49
C LYS A 52 12.62 -12.45 -6.75
N THR A 53 12.16 -12.70 -5.53
CA THR A 53 11.56 -11.65 -4.68
C THR A 53 12.54 -10.50 -4.44
N ALA A 54 13.81 -10.80 -4.16
CA ALA A 54 14.86 -9.80 -3.97
C ALA A 54 15.13 -8.99 -5.24
N SER A 55 15.17 -9.63 -6.41
CA SER A 55 15.29 -8.93 -7.69
C SER A 55 14.11 -7.98 -7.92
N CYS A 56 12.88 -8.44 -7.72
CA CYS A 56 11.69 -7.60 -7.88
C CYS A 56 11.62 -6.48 -6.85
N LEU A 57 12.09 -6.71 -5.62
CA LEU A 57 12.21 -5.69 -4.60
C LEU A 57 13.21 -4.61 -5.03
N ALA A 58 14.37 -4.99 -5.56
CA ALA A 58 15.37 -4.03 -6.04
C ALA A 58 14.81 -3.13 -7.16
N ASP A 59 14.05 -3.69 -8.10
CA ASP A 59 13.39 -2.93 -9.16
C ASP A 59 12.36 -1.93 -8.58
N ALA A 60 11.55 -2.39 -7.62
CA ALA A 60 10.59 -1.54 -6.91
C ALA A 60 11.27 -0.42 -6.10
N GLU A 61 12.35 -0.73 -5.38
CA GLU A 61 13.13 0.24 -4.61
C GLU A 61 13.76 1.29 -5.52
N ALA A 62 14.34 0.88 -6.65
CA ALA A 62 14.91 1.80 -7.63
C ALA A 62 13.85 2.77 -8.18
N PHE A 63 12.67 2.26 -8.56
CA PHE A 63 11.56 3.10 -9.01
C PHE A 63 11.10 4.06 -7.91
N VAL A 64 10.89 3.59 -6.69
CA VAL A 64 10.45 4.41 -5.55
C VAL A 64 11.48 5.47 -5.17
N ALA A 65 12.78 5.15 -5.26
CA ALA A 65 13.83 6.14 -5.06
C ALA A 65 13.76 7.27 -6.12
N THR A 66 13.39 6.97 -7.36
CA THR A 66 13.17 8.01 -8.38
C THR A 66 11.99 8.93 -8.05
N LEU A 67 10.93 8.39 -7.42
CA LEU A 67 9.81 9.18 -6.92
C LEU A 67 10.25 10.09 -5.77
N GLY A 68 11.08 9.58 -4.86
CA GLY A 68 11.69 10.34 -3.76
C GLY A 68 12.50 11.53 -4.27
N LYS A 69 13.36 11.32 -5.28
CA LYS A 69 14.16 12.38 -5.92
C LYS A 69 13.31 13.53 -6.46
N ARG A 70 12.13 13.21 -7.00
CA ARG A 70 11.17 14.18 -7.55
C ARG A 70 10.19 14.73 -6.52
N LYS A 71 10.22 14.22 -5.29
CA LYS A 71 9.22 14.49 -4.23
C LYS A 71 7.80 14.21 -4.68
N ASN A 72 7.64 13.17 -5.50
CA ASN A 72 6.36 12.73 -6.00
C ASN A 72 5.54 12.07 -4.90
N THR A 73 4.23 12.28 -4.92
CA THR A 73 3.28 11.68 -3.97
C THR A 73 3.05 10.21 -4.27
N ILE A 74 3.14 9.36 -3.23
CA ILE A 74 2.79 7.93 -3.29
C ILE A 74 1.53 7.72 -2.47
N LEU A 75 0.53 7.05 -3.04
CA LEU A 75 -0.67 6.63 -2.30
C LEU A 75 -0.49 5.20 -1.77
N PHE A 76 -0.52 5.05 -0.45
CA PHE A 76 -0.41 3.75 0.22
C PHE A 76 -1.79 3.11 0.40
N VAL A 77 -1.98 1.88 -0.04
CA VAL A 77 -3.28 1.18 0.00
C VAL A 77 -3.13 -0.21 0.61
N GLY A 78 -3.96 -0.51 1.59
CA GLY A 78 -4.10 -1.87 2.13
C GLY A 78 -5.20 -1.94 3.18
N THR A 79 -6.31 -2.60 2.84
CA THR A 79 -7.50 -2.70 3.69
C THR A 79 -7.54 -3.94 4.58
N LYS A 80 -6.66 -4.91 4.32
CA LYS A 80 -6.45 -6.10 5.15
C LYS A 80 -6.11 -5.73 6.58
N ASN A 81 -6.63 -6.49 7.55
CA ASN A 81 -6.41 -6.24 8.98
C ASN A 81 -4.91 -6.23 9.34
N GLU A 82 -4.15 -7.11 8.71
CA GLU A 82 -2.71 -7.28 8.87
C GLU A 82 -1.92 -6.08 8.31
N ALA A 83 -2.46 -5.42 7.28
CA ALA A 83 -1.83 -4.32 6.57
C ALA A 83 -2.18 -2.94 7.16
N ARG A 84 -3.39 -2.74 7.70
CA ARG A 84 -3.92 -1.40 8.05
C ARG A 84 -2.94 -0.54 8.83
N ARG A 85 -2.42 -1.09 9.95
CA ARG A 85 -1.52 -0.34 10.84
C ARG A 85 -0.19 -0.01 10.17
N ILE A 86 0.33 -0.93 9.36
CA ILE A 86 1.59 -0.77 8.64
C ILE A 86 1.46 0.33 7.58
N VAL A 87 0.37 0.31 6.80
CA VAL A 87 0.07 1.35 5.79
C VAL A 87 -0.02 2.73 6.44
N VAL A 88 -0.80 2.86 7.52
CA VAL A 88 -0.93 4.15 8.22
C VAL A 88 0.42 4.64 8.74
N SER A 89 1.18 3.76 9.40
CA SER A 89 2.50 4.10 9.94
C SER A 89 3.47 4.54 8.84
N ALA A 90 3.54 3.79 7.73
CA ALA A 90 4.43 4.08 6.62
C ALA A 90 4.09 5.39 5.92
N ALA A 91 2.80 5.63 5.67
CA ALA A 91 2.34 6.85 5.03
C ALA A 91 2.56 8.07 5.94
N THR A 92 2.28 7.95 7.23
CA THR A 92 2.51 9.02 8.23
C THR A 92 4.01 9.34 8.35
N ALA A 93 4.87 8.33 8.29
CA ALA A 93 6.32 8.51 8.34
C ALA A 93 6.90 9.27 7.14
N LEU A 94 6.13 9.42 6.05
CA LEU A 94 6.51 10.14 4.82
C LEU A 94 5.60 11.33 4.51
N ASP A 95 4.63 11.66 5.38
CA ASP A 95 3.58 12.64 5.11
C ASP A 95 2.80 12.38 3.80
N MET A 96 2.57 11.10 3.49
CA MET A 96 1.91 10.64 2.26
C MET A 96 0.45 10.27 2.51
N PRO A 97 -0.42 10.33 1.47
CA PRO A 97 -1.80 9.88 1.59
C PRO A 97 -1.89 8.34 1.68
N TYR A 98 -2.95 7.85 2.33
CA TYR A 98 -3.21 6.42 2.48
C TYR A 98 -4.69 6.04 2.51
N VAL A 99 -4.96 4.77 2.23
CA VAL A 99 -6.26 4.10 2.42
C VAL A 99 -6.04 2.79 3.16
N ALA A 100 -6.41 2.77 4.45
CA ALA A 100 -6.24 1.62 5.32
C ALA A 100 -7.56 0.88 5.65
N ASN A 101 -8.72 1.49 5.43
CA ASN A 101 -10.00 0.90 5.82
C ASN A 101 -10.76 0.29 4.65
N ARG A 102 -11.31 1.12 3.77
CA ARG A 102 -12.08 0.67 2.61
C ARG A 102 -11.81 1.60 1.44
N TRP A 103 -11.49 1.02 0.29
CA TRP A 103 -11.43 1.74 -0.96
C TRP A 103 -12.84 2.15 -1.41
N VAL A 104 -13.02 3.44 -1.72
CA VAL A 104 -14.25 3.96 -2.33
C VAL A 104 -14.05 3.95 -3.84
N GLY A 105 -14.88 3.20 -4.57
CA GLY A 105 -14.81 3.19 -6.03
C GLY A 105 -14.98 4.60 -6.61
N GLY A 106 -14.12 4.96 -7.56
CA GLY A 106 -14.03 6.28 -8.13
C GLY A 106 -13.08 7.24 -7.41
N THR A 107 -12.31 6.76 -6.42
CA THR A 107 -11.32 7.60 -5.70
C THR A 107 -10.32 8.26 -6.64
N LEU A 108 -9.88 7.54 -7.68
CA LEU A 108 -8.95 8.08 -8.67
C LEU A 108 -9.68 8.49 -9.95
N THR A 109 -10.56 7.64 -10.48
CA THR A 109 -11.23 7.90 -11.78
C THR A 109 -12.26 9.02 -11.73
N ASN A 110 -12.84 9.29 -10.55
CA ASN A 110 -13.74 10.41 -10.30
C ASN A 110 -13.19 11.33 -9.19
N PHE A 111 -11.88 11.61 -9.27
CA PHE A 111 -11.16 12.34 -8.23
C PHE A 111 -11.76 13.71 -7.92
N LEU A 112 -12.30 14.44 -8.90
CA LEU A 112 -12.91 15.76 -8.67
C LEU A 112 -14.09 15.70 -7.70
N GLU A 113 -14.96 14.70 -7.82
CA GLU A 113 -16.12 14.57 -6.94
C GLU A 113 -15.71 14.03 -5.56
N ILE A 114 -14.76 13.11 -5.53
CA ILE A 114 -14.20 12.59 -4.27
C ILE A 114 -13.47 13.70 -3.50
N LYS A 115 -12.76 14.59 -4.19
CA LYS A 115 -12.11 15.76 -3.61
C LYS A 115 -13.11 16.67 -2.91
N LYS A 116 -14.25 16.99 -3.56
CA LYS A 116 -15.32 17.77 -2.91
C LYS A 116 -15.85 17.09 -1.64
N ARG A 117 -15.95 15.76 -1.65
CA ARG A 117 -16.38 14.99 -0.46
C ARG A 117 -15.34 15.04 0.66
N ILE A 118 -14.05 14.99 0.32
CA ILE A 118 -12.94 15.14 1.28
C ILE A 118 -12.95 16.56 1.88
N GLU A 119 -13.11 17.59 1.04
CA GLU A 119 -13.21 18.99 1.48
C GLU A 119 -14.42 19.22 2.40
N TYR A 120 -15.58 18.66 2.04
CA TYR A 120 -16.77 18.69 2.89
C TYR A 120 -16.54 17.99 4.24
N PHE A 121 -15.87 16.83 4.24
CA PHE A 121 -15.48 16.15 5.48
C PHE A 121 -14.54 17.00 6.33
N ALA A 122 -13.54 17.65 5.74
CA ALA A 122 -12.61 18.52 6.45
C ALA A 122 -13.33 19.71 7.11
N ASP A 123 -14.27 20.35 6.41
CA ASP A 123 -15.10 21.43 6.97
C ASP A 123 -15.99 20.94 8.13
N LEU A 124 -16.67 19.80 7.95
CA LEU A 124 -17.48 19.19 9.02
C LEU A 124 -16.65 18.84 10.26
N SER A 125 -15.45 18.28 10.09
CA SER A 125 -14.56 17.97 11.19
C SER A 125 -14.13 19.23 11.93
N ALA A 126 -13.76 20.28 11.19
CA ALA A 126 -13.36 21.55 11.77
C ALA A 126 -14.51 22.24 12.52
N LYS A 127 -15.75 22.17 12.00
CA LYS A 127 -16.96 22.67 12.70
C LYS A 127 -17.25 21.92 13.99
N LYS A 128 -17.03 20.60 13.99
CA LYS A 128 -17.16 19.76 15.21
C LYS A 128 -16.14 20.18 16.27
N GLU A 129 -14.89 20.37 15.88
CA GLU A 129 -13.81 20.81 16.79
C GLU A 129 -14.07 22.19 17.38
N ARG A 130 -14.61 23.13 16.59
CA ARG A 130 -15.00 24.47 17.06
C ARG A 130 -16.28 24.51 17.89
N GLY A 131 -16.96 23.36 18.08
CA GLY A 131 -18.21 23.29 18.84
C GLY A 131 -19.42 23.95 18.15
N GLU A 132 -19.33 24.25 16.86
CA GLU A 132 -20.41 24.92 16.12
C GLU A 132 -21.66 24.05 15.93
N LEU A 133 -21.53 22.74 16.16
CA LEU A 133 -22.63 21.78 16.05
C LEU A 133 -23.74 22.01 17.09
N VAL A 134 -23.47 22.74 18.16
CA VAL A 134 -24.43 23.03 19.24
C VAL A 134 -25.64 23.82 18.73
N LYS A 135 -25.49 24.55 17.61
CA LYS A 135 -26.58 25.31 16.97
C LYS A 135 -27.68 24.45 16.37
N TYR A 136 -27.42 23.16 16.12
CA TYR A 136 -28.38 22.22 15.53
C TYR A 136 -29.19 21.47 16.59
N THR A 137 -30.30 20.87 16.19
CA THR A 137 -31.10 20.01 17.08
C THR A 137 -30.33 18.74 17.48
N LYS A 138 -30.69 18.10 18.60
CA LYS A 138 -30.04 16.85 19.05
C LYS A 138 -30.05 15.74 17.98
N LYS A 139 -31.13 15.65 17.19
CA LYS A 139 -31.25 14.68 16.08
C LYS A 139 -30.28 14.99 14.95
N GLU A 140 -30.15 16.26 14.56
CA GLU A 140 -29.19 16.70 13.54
C GLU A 140 -27.75 16.55 14.00
N GLN A 141 -27.44 16.91 15.25
CA GLN A 141 -26.12 16.69 15.84
C GLN A 141 -25.72 15.21 15.79
N LEU A 142 -26.64 14.30 16.10
CA LEU A 142 -26.41 12.86 16.02
C LEU A 142 -26.13 12.42 14.57
N ASN A 143 -26.91 12.92 13.61
CA ASN A 143 -26.72 12.60 12.20
C ASN A 143 -25.36 13.11 11.67
N LEU A 144 -24.99 14.35 11.99
CA LEU A 144 -23.70 14.94 11.62
C LEU A 144 -22.54 14.17 12.26
N THR A 145 -22.69 13.75 13.52
CA THR A 145 -21.67 12.96 14.21
C THR A 145 -21.46 11.61 13.51
N ARG A 146 -22.55 10.91 13.15
CA ARG A 146 -22.48 9.64 12.40
C ARG A 146 -21.86 9.83 11.02
N GLU A 147 -22.18 10.94 10.35
CA GLU A 147 -21.60 11.28 9.05
C GLU A 147 -20.09 11.53 9.15
N ILE A 148 -19.65 12.29 10.16
CA ILE A 148 -18.22 12.54 10.44
C ILE A 148 -17.50 11.23 10.75
N GLU A 149 -18.07 10.35 11.58
CA GLU A 149 -17.46 9.05 11.87
C GLU A 149 -17.34 8.16 10.63
N LYS A 150 -18.35 8.19 9.77
CA LYS A 150 -18.34 7.47 8.49
C LYS A 150 -17.24 8.01 7.57
N PHE A 151 -17.16 9.33 7.40
CA PHE A 151 -16.14 9.93 6.54
C PHE A 151 -14.74 9.82 7.13
N ASN A 152 -14.58 9.90 8.45
CA ASN A 152 -13.29 9.68 9.09
C ASN A 152 -12.73 8.29 8.78
N LYS A 153 -13.58 7.26 8.74
CA LYS A 153 -13.16 5.90 8.34
C LYS A 153 -12.73 5.83 6.87
N LEU A 154 -13.33 6.62 5.98
CA LEU A 154 -13.12 6.52 4.53
C LEU A 154 -12.03 7.47 4.01
N PHE A 155 -11.98 8.70 4.50
CA PHE A 155 -11.26 9.81 3.89
C PHE A 155 -10.14 10.38 4.74
N SER A 156 -9.98 9.98 6.01
CA SER A 156 -8.94 10.53 6.91
C SER A 156 -7.53 10.49 6.30
N GLY A 157 -7.15 9.36 5.69
CA GLY A 157 -5.85 9.22 5.04
C GLY A 157 -5.73 9.90 3.67
N LEU A 158 -6.82 10.43 3.11
CA LEU A 158 -6.82 11.11 1.81
C LEU A 158 -6.86 12.63 1.92
N VAL A 159 -6.99 13.19 3.14
CA VAL A 159 -7.08 14.65 3.35
C VAL A 159 -5.84 15.39 2.84
N SER A 160 -4.65 14.78 2.91
CA SER A 160 -3.41 15.36 2.38
C SER A 160 -3.31 15.32 0.84
N MET A 161 -4.19 14.58 0.16
CA MET A 161 -4.13 14.36 -1.29
C MET A 161 -4.80 15.51 -2.06
N LYS A 162 -3.99 16.46 -2.55
CA LYS A 162 -4.47 17.62 -3.33
C LYS A 162 -4.66 17.33 -4.81
N GLU A 163 -3.86 16.41 -5.34
CA GLU A 163 -3.74 16.01 -6.73
C GLU A 163 -3.65 14.48 -6.81
N LEU A 164 -3.78 13.92 -8.03
CA LEU A 164 -3.62 12.48 -8.24
C LEU A 164 -2.20 12.04 -7.86
N PRO A 165 -2.04 10.86 -7.23
CA PRO A 165 -0.73 10.35 -6.86
C PRO A 165 0.07 9.98 -8.11
N ALA A 166 1.39 10.14 -8.05
CA ALA A 166 2.29 9.75 -9.14
C ALA A 166 2.52 8.24 -9.20
N ALA A 167 2.30 7.53 -8.09
CA ALA A 167 2.35 6.08 -8.00
C ALA A 167 1.51 5.58 -6.82
N MET A 168 1.20 4.29 -6.85
CA MET A 168 0.52 3.60 -5.74
C MET A 168 1.39 2.48 -5.19
N PHE A 169 1.38 2.35 -3.86
CA PHE A 169 1.90 1.18 -3.17
C PHE A 169 0.74 0.38 -2.59
N VAL A 170 0.52 -0.84 -3.09
CA VAL A 170 -0.66 -1.65 -2.79
C VAL A 170 -0.27 -2.96 -2.12
N ILE A 171 -0.92 -3.29 -1.00
CA ILE A 171 -0.78 -4.58 -0.34
C ILE A 171 -1.96 -5.45 -0.72
N ASP A 172 -1.68 -6.61 -1.31
CA ASP A 172 -2.66 -7.51 -1.92
C ASP A 172 -3.53 -6.85 -3.02
N PRO A 173 -3.04 -6.79 -4.27
CA PRO A 173 -3.81 -6.36 -5.43
C PRO A 173 -5.13 -7.10 -5.66
N LYS A 174 -5.29 -8.33 -5.17
CA LYS A 174 -6.52 -9.10 -5.33
C LYS A 174 -7.61 -8.56 -4.41
N SER A 175 -7.26 -8.28 -3.15
CA SER A 175 -8.17 -7.60 -2.22
C SER A 175 -8.48 -6.17 -2.70
N GLU A 176 -7.49 -5.46 -3.23
CA GLU A 176 -7.59 -4.06 -3.69
C GLU A 176 -7.84 -3.91 -5.19
N HIS A 177 -8.50 -4.89 -5.83
CA HIS A 177 -8.65 -4.95 -7.28
C HIS A 177 -9.28 -3.68 -7.90
N ILE A 178 -10.21 -3.01 -7.19
CA ILE A 178 -10.83 -1.77 -7.65
C ILE A 178 -9.79 -0.65 -7.72
N ALA A 179 -8.97 -0.50 -6.68
CA ALA A 179 -7.93 0.52 -6.61
C ALA A 179 -6.90 0.33 -7.72
N VAL A 180 -6.47 -0.92 -7.93
CA VAL A 180 -5.51 -1.28 -8.97
C VAL A 180 -6.09 -1.09 -10.38
N ALA A 181 -7.37 -1.41 -10.58
CA ALA A 181 -8.04 -1.19 -11.85
C ALA A 181 -8.19 0.30 -12.19
N GLU A 182 -8.55 1.12 -11.21
CA GLU A 182 -8.60 2.57 -11.38
C GLU A 182 -7.22 3.16 -11.71
N ALA A 183 -6.17 2.70 -11.01
CA ALA A 183 -4.79 3.11 -11.26
C ALA A 183 -4.35 2.77 -12.68
N HIS A 184 -4.61 1.54 -13.10
CA HIS A 184 -4.29 1.06 -14.44
C HIS A 184 -4.99 1.88 -15.53
N ASN A 185 -6.28 2.19 -15.34
CA ASN A 185 -7.05 3.00 -16.30
C ASN A 185 -6.50 4.42 -16.46
N LEU A 186 -5.88 4.97 -15.42
CA LEU A 186 -5.28 6.31 -15.45
C LEU A 186 -3.78 6.29 -15.77
N GLY A 187 -3.19 5.11 -16.00
CA GLY A 187 -1.75 4.97 -16.22
C GLY A 187 -0.89 5.27 -14.99
N ILE A 188 -1.46 5.21 -13.78
CA ILE A 188 -0.73 5.40 -12.54
C ILE A 188 0.05 4.10 -12.24
N PRO A 189 1.39 4.15 -12.14
CA PRO A 189 2.19 2.97 -11.88
C PRO A 189 1.93 2.39 -10.49
N VAL A 190 1.80 1.07 -10.43
CA VAL A 190 1.52 0.32 -9.19
C VAL A 190 2.76 -0.48 -8.78
N VAL A 191 3.20 -0.29 -7.55
CA VAL A 191 4.12 -1.15 -6.81
C VAL A 191 3.28 -1.99 -5.85
N SER A 192 3.49 -3.30 -5.77
CA SER A 192 2.64 -4.12 -4.90
C SER A 192 3.34 -5.27 -4.19
N ILE A 193 2.92 -5.54 -2.95
CA ILE A 193 3.19 -6.83 -2.30
C ILE A 193 2.12 -7.80 -2.76
N SER A 194 2.53 -8.85 -3.48
CA SER A 194 1.63 -9.76 -4.18
C SER A 194 1.77 -11.19 -3.66
N GLY A 195 0.69 -11.73 -3.07
CA GLY A 195 0.57 -13.14 -2.74
C GLY A 195 0.48 -14.03 -3.99
N SER A 196 0.54 -15.36 -3.84
CA SER A 196 0.58 -16.26 -5.00
C SER A 196 -0.75 -16.34 -5.76
N ASP A 197 -1.85 -15.89 -5.17
CA ASP A 197 -3.16 -15.82 -5.79
C ASP A 197 -3.45 -14.48 -6.48
N CYS A 198 -2.53 -13.52 -6.40
CA CYS A 198 -2.59 -12.26 -7.11
C CYS A 198 -2.18 -12.42 -8.58
N ASN A 199 -2.82 -11.66 -9.48
CA ASN A 199 -2.32 -11.54 -10.83
C ASN A 199 -1.19 -10.52 -10.89
N MET A 200 0.04 -11.03 -11.03
CA MET A 200 1.27 -10.22 -11.10
C MET A 200 1.31 -9.22 -12.26
N GLY A 201 0.46 -9.37 -13.30
CA GLY A 201 0.43 -8.46 -14.45
C GLY A 201 -0.30 -7.14 -14.20
N TRP A 202 -1.05 -7.01 -13.10
CA TRP A 202 -1.73 -5.76 -12.74
C TRP A 202 -0.85 -4.77 -11.99
N SER A 203 0.39 -5.16 -11.68
CA SER A 203 1.38 -4.33 -10.99
C SER A 203 2.58 -4.14 -11.90
N ASN A 204 3.07 -2.91 -12.00
CA ASN A 204 4.27 -2.59 -12.77
C ASN A 204 5.52 -3.12 -12.07
N TYR A 205 5.51 -3.09 -10.73
CA TYR A 205 6.60 -3.56 -9.88
C TYR A 205 6.04 -4.53 -8.81
N PRO A 206 5.72 -5.78 -9.20
CA PRO A 206 5.20 -6.78 -8.26
C PRO A 206 6.32 -7.36 -7.40
N ILE A 207 6.16 -7.33 -6.09
CA ILE A 207 7.03 -7.96 -5.10
C ILE A 207 6.34 -9.27 -4.66
N PRO A 208 6.74 -10.45 -5.19
CA PRO A 208 6.11 -11.72 -4.85
C PRO A 208 6.49 -12.13 -3.42
N ALA A 209 5.54 -12.06 -2.50
CA ALA A 209 5.80 -12.30 -1.08
C ALA A 209 4.52 -12.61 -0.30
N ASN A 210 4.69 -13.05 0.94
CA ASN A 210 3.60 -13.28 1.88
C ASN A 210 2.90 -11.97 2.26
N ASP A 211 1.65 -11.81 1.83
CA ASP A 211 0.75 -10.69 2.10
C ASP A 211 -0.24 -10.96 3.25
N ALA A 212 -0.09 -12.10 3.94
CA ALA A 212 -0.89 -12.47 5.11
C ALA A 212 -0.11 -12.39 6.43
N ALA A 213 1.22 -12.29 6.39
CA ALA A 213 2.04 -12.12 7.58
C ALA A 213 2.37 -10.64 7.83
N ILE A 214 2.02 -10.16 9.03
CA ILE A 214 2.31 -8.78 9.48
C ILE A 214 3.82 -8.49 9.37
N THR A 215 4.67 -9.42 9.78
CA THR A 215 6.14 -9.29 9.73
C THR A 215 6.67 -9.14 8.32
N SER A 216 6.11 -9.91 7.37
CA SER A 216 6.47 -9.83 5.94
C SER A 216 6.04 -8.48 5.35
N ILE A 217 4.77 -8.11 5.55
CA ILE A 217 4.24 -6.83 5.06
C ILE A 217 5.04 -5.66 5.62
N ALA A 218 5.38 -5.69 6.91
CA ALA A 218 6.16 -4.64 7.56
C ALA A 218 7.56 -4.54 6.94
N PHE A 219 8.26 -5.67 6.79
CA PHE A 219 9.60 -5.70 6.18
C PHE A 219 9.63 -5.03 4.81
N PHE A 220 8.74 -5.43 3.89
CA PHE A 220 8.74 -4.84 2.55
C PHE A 220 8.28 -3.38 2.56
N THR A 221 7.29 -3.02 3.37
CA THR A 221 6.84 -1.64 3.47
C THR A 221 7.96 -0.73 4.00
N ASP A 222 8.70 -1.16 5.03
CA ASP A 222 9.83 -0.43 5.59
C ASP A 222 10.94 -0.23 4.57
N ARG A 223 11.23 -1.25 3.75
CA ARG A 223 12.18 -1.17 2.64
C ARG A 223 11.78 -0.13 1.60
N ILE A 224 10.51 -0.08 1.22
CA ILE A 224 9.97 0.92 0.30
C ILE A 224 10.03 2.34 0.88
N VAL A 225 9.69 2.50 2.16
CA VAL A 225 9.82 3.77 2.88
C VAL A 225 11.27 4.25 2.92
N ALA A 226 12.20 3.33 3.22
CA ALA A 226 13.64 3.63 3.23
C ALA A 226 14.13 4.03 1.83
N ALA A 227 13.71 3.34 0.77
CA ALA A 227 14.06 3.69 -0.60
C ALA A 227 13.56 5.08 -1.01
N TYR A 228 12.33 5.44 -0.63
CA TYR A 228 11.80 6.78 -0.88
C TYR A 228 12.64 7.85 -0.20
N ARG A 229 12.98 7.65 1.09
CA ARG A 229 13.83 8.58 1.87
C ARG A 229 15.25 8.68 1.30
N ALA A 230 15.84 7.58 0.90
CA ALA A 230 17.16 7.60 0.26
C ALA A 230 17.13 8.44 -1.03
N GLY A 231 16.02 8.44 -1.76
CA GLY A 231 15.81 9.30 -2.92
C GLY A 231 15.63 10.78 -2.59
N THR A 232 15.08 11.15 -1.42
CA THR A 232 14.85 12.55 -1.06
C THR A 232 16.10 13.26 -0.54
N VAL A 233 17.04 12.51 0.05
CA VAL A 233 18.34 13.04 0.47
C VAL A 233 19.17 13.27 -0.80
N LYS A 234 19.43 14.54 -1.13
CA LYS A 234 20.32 14.90 -2.22
C LYS A 234 21.73 14.37 -1.93
N GLU A 235 22.30 13.60 -2.86
CA GLU A 235 23.75 13.58 -3.06
C GLU A 235 24.26 14.99 -3.40
#